data_AF-A0A3P6SYD3-F1
#
_entry.id   AF-A0A3P6SYD3-F1
#
_cell.length_a   1.000
_cell.length_b   1.000
_cell.length_c   1.000
_cell.angle_alpha   90.00
_cell.angle_beta   90.00
_cell.angle_gamma   90.00
#
_symmetry.space_group_name_H-M   'P 1'
#
loop_
_entity.id
_entity.type
_entity.pdbx_description
1 polymer ?
#
loop_
_entity_poly.entity_id
_entity_poly.type
_entity_poly.pdbx_seq_one_letter_code
_entity_poly.pdbx_strand_id
1 'polypeptide(L)'
;MYGMNVFGEEFAEKTWKIRQKRRPDPHYMGKVLSTLRQIVREWSLEGKSERDATFMPLVEVLRKKYPDRNMREAVKIMVPGSGLGRLAFDLAEEGFTVEGNEYSMIMLMTSSFLLNGCLK
;
A
#
# COMPACT_ATOMS: atom_id res chain seq x y z
N MET A 1 9.26 12.16 21.67
CA MET A 1 10.29 11.22 22.14
C MET A 1 9.79 10.56 23.43
N TYR A 2 8.75 9.72 23.37
CA TYR A 2 8.03 9.22 24.57
C TYR A 2 7.62 7.74 24.47
N GLY A 3 8.35 6.92 23.68
CA GLY A 3 7.95 5.53 23.44
C GLY A 3 8.79 4.47 24.17
N MET A 4 10.09 4.73 24.39
CA MET A 4 11.04 3.65 24.75
C MET A 4 11.33 3.54 26.26
N ASN A 5 11.09 4.60 27.03
CA ASN A 5 11.40 4.61 28.48
C ASN A 5 10.25 4.09 29.35
N VAL A 6 9.09 3.78 28.76
CA VAL A 6 7.89 3.31 29.49
C VAL A 6 8.11 1.95 30.17
N PHE A 7 9.06 1.16 29.66
CA PHE A 7 9.38 -0.18 30.16
C PHE A 7 10.67 -0.23 30.99
N GLY A 8 11.17 0.92 31.43
CA GLY A 8 12.39 1.04 32.26
C GLY A 8 13.68 1.21 31.45
N GLU A 9 14.67 1.87 32.05
CA GLU A 9 15.95 2.20 31.40
C GLU A 9 16.71 0.95 30.94
N GLU A 10 16.59 -0.18 31.65
CA GLU A 10 17.22 -1.45 31.27
C GLU A 10 16.59 -2.04 29.99
N PHE A 11 15.28 -1.88 29.80
CA PHE A 11 14.58 -2.28 28.58
C PHE A 11 14.93 -1.35 27.42
N ALA A 12 15.02 -0.04 27.68
CA ALA A 12 15.47 0.95 26.71
C ALA A 12 16.93 0.68 26.27
N GLU A 13 17.83 0.33 27.19
CA GLU A 13 19.21 -0.08 26.89
C GLU A 13 19.28 -1.40 26.14
N LYS A 14 18.50 -2.42 26.54
CA LYS A 14 18.45 -3.72 25.84
C LYS A 14 17.92 -3.58 24.42
N THR A 15 16.89 -2.75 24.22
CA THR A 15 16.33 -2.47 22.88
C THR A 15 17.27 -1.62 22.03
N TRP A 16 17.97 -0.63 22.61
CA TRP A 16 19.06 0.07 21.94
C TRP A 16 20.23 -0.86 21.55
N LYS A 17 20.49 -1.88 22.37
CA LYS A 17 21.52 -2.91 22.13
C LYS A 17 21.02 -4.06 21.24
N ILE A 18 19.79 -4.02 20.71
CA ILE A 18 19.41 -4.77 19.50
C ILE A 18 20.07 -4.09 18.30
N ARG A 19 21.40 -4.07 18.33
CA ARG A 19 22.25 -3.85 17.18
C ARG A 19 21.95 -5.04 16.27
N GLN A 20 21.33 -4.82 15.11
CA GLN A 20 21.14 -5.87 14.10
C GLN A 20 22.52 -6.46 13.74
N LYS A 21 22.97 -7.48 14.47
CA LYS A 21 24.22 -8.19 14.18
C LYS A 21 24.09 -8.97 12.87
N ARG A 22 22.87 -9.38 12.52
CA ARG A 22 22.55 -10.07 11.28
C ARG A 22 22.18 -9.03 10.23
N ARG A 23 22.96 -8.97 9.14
CA ARG A 23 22.57 -8.23 7.95
C ARG A 23 21.25 -8.80 7.44
N PRO A 24 20.31 -7.96 6.97
CA PRO A 24 19.10 -8.46 6.33
C PRO A 24 19.46 -9.39 5.16
N ASP A 25 18.67 -10.44 4.97
CA ASP A 25 18.87 -11.36 3.85
C ASP A 25 18.82 -10.58 2.52
N PRO A 26 19.79 -10.76 1.61
CA PRO A 26 19.79 -10.11 0.30
C PRO A 26 18.47 -10.29 -0.47
N HIS A 27 17.79 -11.43 -0.31
CA HIS A 27 16.47 -11.69 -0.89
C HIS A 27 15.44 -10.66 -0.44
N TYR A 28 15.35 -10.39 0.87
CA TYR A 28 14.42 -9.39 1.40
C TYR A 28 14.84 -7.97 1.03
N MET A 29 16.14 -7.70 0.89
CA MET A 29 16.62 -6.40 0.41
C MET A 29 16.22 -6.12 -1.04
N GLY A 30 16.28 -7.14 -1.91
CA GLY A 30 15.73 -7.04 -3.25
C GLY A 30 14.25 -6.67 -3.25
N LYS A 31 13.47 -7.28 -2.35
CA LYS A 31 12.04 -6.97 -2.19
C LYS A 31 11.79 -5.55 -1.70
N VAL A 32 12.54 -5.06 -0.71
CA VAL A 32 12.43 -3.66 -0.24
C VAL A 32 12.72 -2.68 -1.36
N LEU A 33 13.79 -2.88 -2.13
CA LEU A 33 14.10 -2.03 -3.28
C LEU A 33 13.00 -2.08 -4.34
N SER A 34 12.41 -3.25 -4.58
CA SER A 34 11.24 -3.38 -5.47
C SER A 34 10.04 -2.60 -4.95
N THR A 35 9.75 -2.66 -3.64
CA THR A 35 8.66 -1.91 -3.01
C THR A 35 8.90 -0.41 -3.12
N LEU A 36 10.13 0.10 -2.97
CA LEU A 36 10.43 1.51 -3.19
C LEU A 36 10.10 1.96 -4.62
N ARG A 37 10.39 1.13 -5.63
CA ARG A 37 9.96 1.40 -7.02
C ARG A 37 8.44 1.34 -7.17
N GLN A 38 7.78 0.42 -6.45
CA GLN A 38 6.33 0.32 -6.44
C GLN A 38 5.68 1.59 -5.87
N ILE A 39 6.29 2.25 -4.88
CA ILE A 39 5.82 3.55 -4.36
C ILE A 39 5.82 4.59 -5.48
N VAL A 40 6.90 4.66 -6.29
CA VAL A 40 6.96 5.58 -7.42
C VAL A 40 5.81 5.30 -8.39
N ARG A 41 5.66 4.05 -8.82
CA ARG A 41 4.58 3.65 -9.74
C ARG A 41 3.19 4.05 -9.20
N GLU A 42 2.88 3.70 -7.96
CA GLU A 42 1.53 3.77 -7.43
C GLU A 42 1.17 5.13 -6.80
N TRP A 43 2.14 5.81 -6.18
CA TRP A 43 1.87 6.94 -5.29
C TRP A 43 2.68 8.21 -5.59
N SER A 44 3.42 8.25 -6.70
CA SER A 44 4.10 9.47 -7.18
C SER A 44 3.41 10.10 -8.40
N LEU A 45 3.82 11.32 -8.74
CA LEU A 45 3.40 11.98 -9.97
C LEU A 45 4.05 11.33 -11.20
N GLU A 46 5.32 10.96 -11.07
CA GLU A 46 6.15 10.34 -12.10
C GLU A 46 5.56 9.00 -12.58
N GLY A 47 4.93 8.25 -11.67
CA GLY A 47 4.24 6.99 -11.99
C GLY A 47 2.90 7.16 -12.72
N LYS A 48 2.41 8.38 -12.93
CA LYS A 48 1.07 8.61 -13.48
C LYS A 48 0.89 8.01 -14.86
N SER A 49 1.86 8.14 -15.76
CA SER A 49 1.76 7.59 -17.12
C SER A 49 1.62 6.06 -17.11
N GLU A 50 2.33 5.37 -16.20
CA GLU A 50 2.22 3.92 -16.04
C GLU A 50 0.86 3.52 -15.45
N ARG A 51 0.34 4.27 -14.48
CA ARG A 51 -1.01 4.04 -13.94
C ARG A 51 -2.08 4.29 -14.98
N ASP A 52 -1.96 5.35 -15.77
CA ASP A 52 -2.92 5.64 -16.83
C ASP A 52 -2.90 4.54 -17.89
N ALA A 53 -1.73 4.00 -18.24
CA ALA A 53 -1.64 2.89 -19.18
C ALA A 53 -2.23 1.57 -18.65
N THR A 54 -2.19 1.32 -17.34
CA THR A 54 -2.50 0.02 -16.74
C THR A 54 -3.82 -0.02 -15.97
N PHE A 55 -4.18 1.04 -15.24
CA PHE A 55 -5.36 1.12 -14.38
C PHE A 55 -6.56 1.74 -15.09
N MET A 56 -6.35 2.83 -15.85
CA MET A 56 -7.47 3.54 -16.47
C MET A 56 -8.33 2.68 -17.41
N PRO A 57 -7.78 1.75 -18.22
CA PRO A 57 -8.62 0.87 -19.03
C PRO A 57 -9.61 0.05 -18.20
N LEU A 58 -9.21 -0.40 -17.00
CA LEU A 58 -10.08 -1.14 -16.08
C LEU A 58 -11.16 -0.22 -15.49
N VAL A 59 -10.75 0.96 -15.03
CA VAL A 59 -11.66 1.96 -14.45
C VAL A 59 -12.71 2.41 -15.48
N GLU A 60 -12.32 2.64 -16.73
CA GLU A 60 -13.23 3.05 -17.80
C GLU A 60 -14.26 1.98 -18.16
N VAL A 61 -13.85 0.71 -18.19
CA VAL A 61 -14.78 -0.41 -18.41
C VAL A 61 -15.82 -0.46 -17.28
N LEU A 62 -15.39 -0.28 -16.04
CA LEU A 62 -16.30 -0.25 -14.89
C LEU A 62 -17.23 0.96 -14.91
N ARG A 63 -16.72 2.14 -15.28
CA ARG A 63 -17.55 3.35 -15.45
C ARG A 63 -18.62 3.17 -16.51
N LYS A 64 -18.29 2.54 -17.64
CA LYS A 64 -19.25 2.24 -18.72
C LYS A 64 -20.29 1.20 -18.27
N LYS A 65 -19.87 0.19 -17.51
CA LYS A 65 -20.76 -0.87 -17.02
C LYS A 65 -21.68 -0.39 -15.90
N TYR A 66 -21.21 0.51 -15.04
CA TYR A 66 -21.93 1.08 -13.91
C TYR A 66 -21.92 2.61 -14.01
N PRO A 67 -22.73 3.19 -14.92
CA PRO A 67 -22.72 4.64 -15.17
C PRO A 67 -23.29 5.44 -14.01
N ASP A 68 -24.30 4.91 -13.30
CA ASP A 68 -24.86 5.54 -12.11
C ASP A 68 -23.95 5.30 -10.90
N ARG A 69 -23.37 6.39 -10.37
CA ARG A 69 -22.48 6.35 -9.21
C ARG A 69 -23.20 5.91 -7.94
N ASN A 70 -24.48 6.23 -7.77
CA ASN A 70 -25.25 5.87 -6.58
C ASN A 70 -25.44 4.35 -6.45
N MET A 71 -25.38 3.63 -7.57
CA MET A 71 -25.52 2.18 -7.62
C MET A 71 -24.20 1.43 -7.47
N ARG A 72 -23.05 2.13 -7.49
CA ARG A 72 -21.73 1.50 -7.44
C ARG A 72 -21.39 0.91 -6.09
N GLU A 73 -21.95 1.45 -5.00
CA GLU A 73 -21.70 0.95 -3.65
C GLU A 73 -22.12 -0.52 -3.50
N ALA A 74 -23.21 -0.92 -4.16
CA ALA A 74 -23.71 -2.30 -4.15
C ALA A 74 -22.80 -3.27 -4.95
N VAL A 75 -21.90 -2.76 -5.78
CA VAL A 75 -20.99 -3.55 -6.62
C VAL A 75 -19.70 -3.81 -5.85
N LYS A 76 -19.50 -5.08 -5.49
CA LYS A 76 -18.33 -5.54 -4.74
C LYS A 76 -17.22 -5.97 -5.70
N ILE A 77 -16.03 -5.39 -5.55
CA ILE A 77 -14.86 -5.66 -6.38
C ILE A 77 -13.73 -6.16 -5.48
N MET A 78 -13.04 -7.22 -5.91
CA MET A 78 -11.83 -7.71 -5.27
C MET A 78 -10.62 -7.46 -6.19
N VAL A 79 -9.54 -6.89 -5.63
CA VAL A 79 -8.27 -6.64 -6.31
C VAL A 79 -7.21 -7.58 -5.72
N PRO A 80 -7.00 -8.78 -6.31
CA PRO A 80 -5.95 -9.70 -5.85
C PRO A 80 -4.57 -9.19 -6.26
N GLY A 81 -3.57 -9.38 -5.39
CA GLY A 81 -2.23 -8.83 -5.59
C GLY A 81 -2.27 -7.30 -5.69
N SER A 82 -2.94 -6.65 -4.73
CA SER A 82 -3.20 -5.21 -4.74
C SER A 82 -1.95 -4.35 -4.60
N GLY A 83 -0.79 -4.93 -4.29
CA GLY A 83 0.47 -4.19 -4.19
C GLY A 83 0.40 -3.14 -3.09
N LEU A 84 0.54 -1.87 -3.45
CA LEU A 84 0.41 -0.75 -2.52
C LEU A 84 -1.01 -0.15 -2.47
N GLY A 85 -1.97 -0.82 -3.07
CA GLY A 85 -3.40 -0.53 -2.95
C GLY A 85 -3.90 0.61 -3.84
N ARG A 86 -3.10 1.16 -4.76
CA ARG A 86 -3.53 2.33 -5.54
C ARG A 86 -4.75 2.07 -6.42
N LEU A 87 -4.78 0.95 -7.13
CA LEU A 87 -5.95 0.61 -7.95
C LEU A 87 -7.20 0.40 -7.09
N ALA A 88 -7.06 -0.28 -5.95
CA ALA A 88 -8.17 -0.50 -5.03
C ALA A 88 -8.70 0.84 -4.47
N PHE A 89 -7.79 1.77 -4.15
CA PHE A 89 -8.13 3.13 -3.74
C PHE A 89 -8.87 3.90 -4.84
N ASP A 90 -8.34 3.92 -6.07
CA ASP A 90 -8.98 4.62 -7.19
C ASP A 90 -10.40 4.06 -7.48
N LEU A 91 -10.60 2.75 -7.33
CA LEU A 91 -11.92 2.13 -7.49
C LEU A 91 -12.87 2.46 -6.34
N ALA A 92 -12.37 2.57 -5.10
CA ALA A 92 -13.17 3.00 -3.97
C ALA A 92 -13.63 4.47 -4.14
N GLU A 93 -12.75 5.35 -4.62
CA GLU A 93 -13.07 6.75 -4.96
C GLU A 93 -14.14 6.86 -6.06
N GLU A 94 -14.17 5.92 -7.01
CA GLU A 94 -15.23 5.81 -8.01
C GLU A 94 -16.61 5.43 -7.43
N GLY A 95 -16.68 5.05 -6.15
CA GLY A 95 -17.90 4.71 -5.42
C GLY A 95 -18.17 3.21 -5.33
N PHE A 96 -17.22 2.35 -5.69
CA PHE A 96 -17.37 0.90 -5.57
C PHE A 96 -17.04 0.42 -4.15
N THR A 97 -17.63 -0.70 -3.73
CA THR A 97 -17.16 -1.43 -2.54
C THR A 97 -15.97 -2.30 -2.94
N VAL A 98 -14.78 -1.99 -2.45
CA VAL A 98 -13.53 -2.63 -2.92
C VAL A 98 -12.76 -3.31 -1.80
N GLU A 99 -12.29 -4.52 -2.06
CA GLU A 99 -11.37 -5.26 -1.20
C GLU A 99 -10.04 -5.48 -1.93
N GLY A 100 -8.95 -4.91 -1.41
CA GLY A 100 -7.60 -5.20 -1.89
C GLY A 100 -6.98 -6.35 -1.10
N ASN A 101 -6.43 -7.35 -1.80
CA ASN A 101 -5.75 -8.48 -1.19
C ASN A 101 -4.27 -8.53 -1.58
N GLU A 102 -3.38 -8.66 -0.60
CA GLU A 102 -1.94 -8.78 -0.82
C GLU A 102 -1.33 -9.78 0.17
N TYR A 103 -0.29 -10.49 -0.28
CA TYR A 103 0.40 -11.52 0.50
C TYR A 103 1.74 -11.03 1.08
N SER A 104 2.44 -10.15 0.36
CA SER A 104 3.75 -9.64 0.76
C SER A 104 3.64 -8.72 1.97
N MET A 105 4.23 -9.14 3.10
CA MET A 105 4.27 -8.32 4.32
C MET A 105 4.93 -6.94 4.09
N ILE A 106 5.94 -6.86 3.23
CA ILE A 106 6.61 -5.58 2.91
C ILE A 106 5.64 -4.65 2.19
N MET A 107 4.86 -5.17 1.22
CA MET A 107 3.84 -4.38 0.53
C MET A 107 2.72 -3.97 1.48
N LEU A 108 2.22 -4.90 2.32
CA LEU A 108 1.16 -4.62 3.30
C LEU A 108 1.56 -3.52 4.30
N MET A 109 2.78 -3.58 4.85
CA MET A 109 3.27 -2.56 5.78
C MET A 109 3.40 -1.20 5.08
N THR A 110 3.97 -1.16 3.88
CA THR A 110 4.11 0.09 3.11
C THR A 110 2.75 0.65 2.69
N SER A 111 1.83 -0.20 2.23
CA SER A 111 0.46 0.16 1.87
C SER A 111 -0.28 0.78 3.05
N SER A 112 -0.22 0.14 4.23
CA SER A 112 -0.84 0.67 5.45
C SER A 112 -0.26 2.04 5.84
N PHE A 113 1.05 2.24 5.72
CA PHE A 113 1.67 3.53 5.95
C PHE A 113 1.16 4.61 4.98
N LEU A 114 1.10 4.30 3.68
CA LEU A 114 0.64 5.26 2.67
C LEU A 114 -0.84 5.61 2.85
N LEU A 115 -1.70 4.59 2.97
CA LEU A 115 -3.15 4.75 3.04
C LEU A 115 -3.62 5.38 4.36
N ASN A 116 -3.00 5.05 5.49
CA ASN A 116 -3.47 5.50 6.81
C ASN A 116 -2.58 6.60 7.43
N GLY A 117 -1.35 6.74 6.95
CA GLY A 117 -0.36 7.67 7.50
C GLY A 117 -0.13 8.91 6.64
N CYS A 118 -0.23 8.79 5.31
CA CYS A 118 0.08 9.88 4.37
C CYS A 118 -1.16 10.53 3.75
N LEU A 119 -2.23 9.76 3.51
CA LEU A 119 -3.51 10.28 3.04
C LEU A 119 -4.35 10.68 4.26
N LYS A 120 -4.27 11.94 4.66
CA LYS A 120 -5.16 12.56 5.66
C LYS A 120 -5.92 13.71 5.03
#